data_AF-A0A6N7AA60-F1
#
_entry.id   AF-A0A6N7AA60-F1
#
_cell.length_a   1.000
_cell.length_b   1.000
_cell.length_c   1.000
_cell.angle_alpha   90.00
_cell.angle_beta   90.00
_cell.angle_gamma   90.00
#
_symmetry.space_group_name_H-M   'P 1'
#
loop_
_entity.id
_entity.type
_entity.pdbx_description
1 polymer ?
#
loop_
_entity_poly.entity_id
_entity_poly.type
_entity_poly.pdbx_seq_one_letter_code
_entity_poly.pdbx_strand_id
1 'polypeptide(L)'
;MILPDSIPAPVPTPSPAPIPDPVPPAAARKETRSILLVVYNLVAMAALLGMAALMAFSTLVMMTRSLPGVEDLGSPLPNILLAFALGFCGLLFIPVTIHSFRRMNGKADLPAALPPLRVWTILSILAVWIVAALAAQLVGWISSSWILLPPLAALGVGLPIYLLFRAGTGGLGLGSRQRAWSVFGLGLTAGPALASAVELAAYLVALLVGSLLLALNPEWLAAFTQFAAQLENAASMEQILTAAAPYLTKPAVIALVLLAVSVFIPLAEELVKPVGIWLLRKRPPTPQEGFALGVISGAGFALLESLIAMASSDSDWGVAFLARVGGGVIHILNTGLMGWAIASFWKERRFGRLARTYGLVVFLHGLWNALTVLTVVGGLRVLTSPNQMDLLGSGMMMASILGLGALAVGGLIALVVFNLRMRSKILTTNGQRINE
;
A
#
# COMPACT_ATOMS: atom_id res chain seq x y z
N MET A 1 -90.68 -47.12 -11.96
CA MET A 1 -90.38 -46.08 -12.96
C MET A 1 -89.92 -44.84 -12.22
N ILE A 2 -88.63 -44.78 -11.84
CA ILE A 2 -87.91 -43.57 -11.40
C ILE A 2 -86.45 -43.82 -11.82
N LEU A 3 -85.89 -42.89 -12.60
CA LEU A 3 -84.54 -42.89 -13.17
C LEU A 3 -83.50 -42.55 -12.09
N PRO A 4 -82.25 -43.06 -12.17
CA PRO A 4 -81.16 -42.57 -11.33
C PRO A 4 -80.48 -41.35 -11.95
N ASP A 5 -80.33 -40.32 -11.12
CA ASP A 5 -79.74 -39.02 -11.48
C ASP A 5 -78.24 -39.08 -11.83
N SER A 6 -77.96 -38.40 -12.95
CA SER A 6 -76.72 -37.76 -13.43
C SER A 6 -75.36 -38.09 -12.80
N ILE A 7 -74.47 -38.59 -13.66
CA ILE A 7 -73.01 -38.63 -13.51
C ILE A 7 -72.44 -37.19 -13.49
N PRO A 8 -71.54 -36.83 -12.54
CA PRO A 8 -70.90 -35.52 -12.53
C PRO A 8 -69.85 -35.39 -13.65
N ALA A 9 -69.82 -34.22 -14.29
CA ALA A 9 -68.89 -33.89 -15.37
C ALA A 9 -67.42 -33.88 -14.90
N PRO A 10 -66.45 -34.23 -15.78
CA PRO A 10 -65.03 -34.24 -15.43
C PRO A 10 -64.50 -32.82 -15.19
N VAL A 11 -63.70 -32.67 -14.13
CA VAL A 11 -62.99 -31.45 -13.76
C VAL A 11 -61.96 -31.11 -14.86
N PRO A 12 -61.93 -29.87 -15.39
CA PRO A 12 -60.93 -29.48 -16.39
C PRO A 12 -59.53 -29.50 -15.76
N THR A 13 -58.60 -30.18 -16.44
CA THR A 13 -57.18 -30.19 -16.07
C THR A 13 -56.58 -28.78 -16.24
N PRO A 14 -55.78 -28.29 -15.28
CA PRO A 14 -55.12 -27.00 -15.41
C PRO A 14 -54.12 -27.04 -16.57
N SER A 15 -54.21 -26.06 -17.46
CA SER A 15 -53.28 -25.88 -18.56
C SER A 15 -51.85 -25.74 -18.01
N PRO A 16 -50.83 -26.41 -18.60
CA PRO A 16 -49.46 -26.31 -18.13
C PRO A 16 -48.99 -24.86 -18.15
N ALA A 17 -48.40 -24.40 -17.04
CA ALA A 17 -47.84 -23.07 -16.93
C ALA A 17 -46.78 -22.85 -18.04
N PRO A 18 -46.72 -21.66 -18.65
CA PRO A 18 -45.70 -21.35 -19.64
C PRO A 18 -44.31 -21.57 -19.05
N ILE A 19 -43.50 -22.34 -19.77
CA ILE A 19 -42.10 -22.60 -19.42
C ILE A 19 -41.41 -21.24 -19.36
N PRO A 20 -40.79 -20.85 -18.22
CA PRO A 20 -40.07 -19.59 -18.14
C PRO A 20 -38.94 -19.60 -19.16
N ASP A 21 -38.77 -18.48 -19.89
CA ASP A 21 -37.69 -18.29 -20.84
C ASP A 21 -36.34 -18.72 -20.24
N PRO A 22 -35.45 -19.36 -21.03
CA PRO A 22 -34.14 -19.76 -20.56
C PRO A 22 -33.37 -18.53 -20.08
N VAL A 23 -33.13 -18.47 -18.78
CA VAL A 23 -32.19 -17.51 -18.18
C VAL A 23 -30.84 -17.66 -18.90
N PRO A 24 -30.26 -16.59 -19.46
CA PRO A 24 -28.99 -16.70 -20.19
C PRO A 24 -27.91 -17.32 -19.29
N PRO A 25 -27.07 -18.22 -19.83
CA PRO A 25 -26.31 -19.16 -19.02
C PRO A 25 -25.33 -18.44 -18.10
N ALA A 26 -25.40 -18.74 -16.80
CA ALA A 26 -24.49 -18.25 -15.76
C ALA A 26 -22.99 -18.60 -16.01
N ALA A 27 -22.70 -19.41 -17.02
CA ALA A 27 -21.36 -19.74 -17.51
C ALA A 27 -20.66 -18.54 -18.17
N ALA A 28 -21.32 -17.82 -19.10
CA ALA A 28 -20.69 -16.74 -19.86
C ALA A 28 -20.21 -15.57 -18.98
N ARG A 29 -20.95 -15.22 -17.92
CA ARG A 29 -20.57 -14.16 -16.96
C ARG A 29 -19.43 -14.53 -16.01
N LYS A 30 -19.18 -15.82 -15.77
CA LYS A 30 -18.04 -16.30 -14.95
C LYS A 30 -16.72 -16.18 -15.72
N GLU A 31 -16.79 -16.28 -17.04
CA GLU A 31 -15.66 -16.14 -17.96
C GLU A 31 -15.15 -14.70 -18.02
N THR A 32 -16.03 -13.71 -18.23
CA THR A 32 -15.62 -12.30 -18.42
C THR A 32 -14.82 -11.74 -17.24
N ARG A 33 -15.17 -12.05 -15.99
CA ARG A 33 -14.40 -11.54 -14.83
C ARG A 33 -13.05 -12.20 -14.69
N SER A 34 -12.97 -13.48 -15.03
CA SER A 34 -11.71 -14.22 -15.00
C SER A 34 -10.79 -13.69 -16.10
N ILE A 35 -11.33 -13.39 -17.27
CA ILE A 35 -10.62 -12.74 -18.39
C ILE A 35 -10.13 -11.34 -17.99
N LEU A 36 -11.01 -10.48 -17.46
CA LEU A 36 -10.61 -9.12 -17.02
C LEU A 36 -9.51 -9.15 -15.96
N LEU A 37 -9.57 -10.11 -15.04
CA LEU A 37 -8.53 -10.28 -14.03
C LEU A 37 -7.20 -10.74 -14.63
N VAL A 38 -7.23 -11.66 -15.60
CA VAL A 38 -6.02 -12.08 -16.35
C VAL A 38 -5.43 -10.89 -17.10
N VAL A 39 -6.25 -10.15 -17.84
CA VAL A 39 -5.82 -8.97 -18.59
C VAL A 39 -5.21 -7.94 -17.66
N TYR A 40 -5.87 -7.62 -16.54
CA TYR A 40 -5.34 -6.72 -15.52
C TYR A 40 -3.97 -7.18 -15.01
N ASN A 41 -3.82 -8.46 -14.64
CA ASN A 41 -2.57 -8.98 -14.10
C ASN A 41 -1.44 -8.93 -15.15
N LEU A 42 -1.73 -9.25 -16.41
CA LEU A 42 -0.75 -9.19 -17.50
C LEU A 42 -0.34 -7.75 -17.80
N VAL A 43 -1.29 -6.82 -17.83
CA VAL A 43 -1.01 -5.39 -18.03
C VAL A 43 -0.20 -4.83 -16.86
N ALA A 44 -0.57 -5.14 -15.62
CA ALA A 44 0.16 -4.71 -14.43
C ALA A 44 1.60 -5.26 -14.43
N MET A 45 1.77 -6.55 -14.75
CA MET A 45 3.08 -7.18 -14.88
C MET A 45 3.91 -6.52 -15.99
N ALA A 46 3.34 -6.33 -17.18
CA ALA A 46 4.02 -5.71 -18.31
C ALA A 46 4.40 -4.25 -18.02
N ALA A 47 3.54 -3.49 -17.34
CA ALA A 47 3.82 -2.11 -16.94
C ALA A 47 5.01 -2.05 -15.97
N LEU A 48 5.00 -2.86 -14.90
CA LEU A 48 6.09 -2.90 -13.92
C LEU A 48 7.42 -3.35 -14.55
N LEU A 49 7.40 -4.42 -15.37
CA LEU A 49 8.61 -4.91 -16.04
C LEU A 49 9.10 -3.93 -17.12
N GLY A 50 8.19 -3.26 -17.83
CA GLY A 50 8.53 -2.24 -18.81
C GLY A 50 9.17 -1.01 -18.17
N MET A 51 8.63 -0.53 -17.05
CA MET A 51 9.23 0.56 -16.27
C MET A 51 10.58 0.13 -15.69
N ALA A 52 10.71 -1.12 -15.21
CA ALA A 52 11.99 -1.65 -14.76
C ALA A 52 13.05 -1.65 -15.87
N ALA A 53 12.68 -2.09 -17.08
CA ALA A 53 13.56 -2.07 -18.25
C ALA A 53 13.94 -0.64 -18.65
N LEU A 54 13.01 0.31 -18.59
CA LEU A 54 13.28 1.72 -18.85
C LEU A 54 14.28 2.31 -17.84
N MET A 55 14.12 2.00 -16.55
CA MET A 55 15.05 2.45 -15.51
C MET A 55 16.43 1.82 -15.68
N ALA A 56 16.51 0.52 -16.01
CA ALA A 56 17.78 -0.16 -16.32
C ALA A 56 18.47 0.42 -17.57
N PHE A 57 17.70 0.77 -18.60
CA PHE A 57 18.21 1.45 -19.79
C PHE A 57 18.73 2.85 -19.44
N SER A 58 18.00 3.61 -18.62
CA SER A 58 18.45 4.91 -18.12
C SER A 58 19.77 4.80 -17.35
N THR A 59 19.91 3.81 -16.46
CA THR A 59 21.18 3.50 -15.79
C THR A 59 22.31 3.25 -16.79
N LEU A 60 22.08 2.43 -17.82
CA LEU A 60 23.09 2.14 -18.85
C LEU A 60 23.52 3.41 -19.59
N VAL A 61 22.58 4.29 -19.93
CA VAL A 61 22.87 5.59 -20.54
C VAL A 61 23.72 6.46 -19.60
N MET A 62 23.40 6.53 -18.31
CA MET A 62 24.18 7.29 -17.33
C MET A 62 25.61 6.76 -17.20
N MET A 63 25.78 5.44 -17.13
CA MET A 63 27.11 4.80 -17.01
C MET A 63 27.97 4.94 -18.28
N THR A 64 27.35 5.05 -19.46
CA THR A 64 28.07 5.18 -20.73
C THR A 64 28.37 6.63 -21.11
N ARG A 65 27.64 7.60 -20.53
CA ARG A 65 27.80 9.04 -20.78
C ARG A 65 28.78 9.75 -19.84
N SER A 66 29.51 9.02 -18.99
CA SER A 66 30.67 9.53 -18.25
C SER A 66 31.87 9.86 -19.17
N LEU A 67 31.60 10.35 -20.39
CA LEU A 67 32.57 10.78 -21.40
C LEU A 67 33.06 12.20 -21.10
N PRO A 68 34.30 12.56 -21.45
CA PRO A 68 34.82 13.90 -21.24
C PRO A 68 33.95 14.96 -21.96
N GLY A 69 33.43 15.93 -21.20
CA GLY A 69 32.64 17.05 -21.74
C GLY A 69 31.12 16.91 -21.61
N VAL A 70 30.60 15.83 -21.03
CA VAL A 70 29.19 15.68 -20.65
C VAL A 70 29.04 15.95 -19.16
N GLU A 71 28.07 16.78 -18.77
CA GLU A 71 27.74 17.04 -17.36
C GLU A 71 27.50 15.72 -16.61
N ASP A 72 28.02 15.64 -15.38
CA ASP A 72 27.79 14.49 -14.50
C ASP A 72 26.28 14.34 -14.23
N LEU A 73 25.70 13.24 -14.72
CA LEU A 73 24.26 12.95 -14.57
C LEU A 73 23.91 12.45 -13.16
N GLY A 74 24.88 12.41 -12.24
CA GLY A 74 24.70 11.97 -10.86
C GLY A 74 24.79 10.45 -10.70
N SER A 75 24.55 9.98 -9.48
CA SER A 75 24.67 8.55 -9.14
C SER A 75 23.63 7.69 -9.89
N PRO A 76 24.02 6.57 -10.53
CA PRO A 76 23.08 5.66 -11.18
C PRO A 76 22.31 4.77 -10.19
N LEU A 77 22.68 4.78 -8.91
CA LEU A 77 22.15 3.88 -7.88
C LEU A 77 20.61 3.98 -7.70
N PRO A 78 19.98 5.17 -7.62
CA PRO A 78 18.52 5.29 -7.52
C PRO A 78 17.79 4.57 -8.66
N ASN A 79 18.28 4.71 -9.90
CA ASN A 79 17.68 4.05 -11.06
C ASN A 79 17.84 2.53 -11.00
N ILE A 80 18.97 2.03 -10.50
CA ILE A 80 19.20 0.58 -10.31
C ILE A 80 18.25 0.02 -9.26
N LEU A 81 18.11 0.71 -8.12
CA LEU A 81 17.20 0.31 -7.05
C LEU A 81 15.75 0.31 -7.52
N LEU A 82 15.34 1.35 -8.26
CA LEU A 82 14.01 1.45 -8.82
C LEU A 82 13.74 0.38 -9.88
N ALA A 83 14.70 0.12 -10.78
CA ALA A 83 14.62 -0.96 -11.75
C ALA A 83 14.42 -2.32 -11.06
N PHE A 84 15.21 -2.61 -10.03
CA PHE A 84 15.09 -3.84 -9.27
C PHE A 84 13.75 -3.94 -8.53
N ALA A 85 13.33 -2.87 -7.85
CA ALA A 85 12.08 -2.81 -7.10
C ALA A 85 10.86 -3.11 -8.01
N LEU A 86 10.79 -2.44 -9.16
CA LEU A 86 9.73 -2.62 -10.15
C LEU A 86 9.79 -4.01 -10.78
N GLY A 87 10.99 -4.50 -11.12
CA GLY A 87 11.20 -5.83 -11.66
C GLY A 87 10.75 -6.92 -10.69
N PHE A 88 11.19 -6.83 -9.43
CA PHE A 88 10.80 -7.73 -8.35
C PHE A 88 9.28 -7.74 -8.15
N CYS A 89 8.65 -6.57 -8.05
CA CYS A 89 7.19 -6.46 -7.93
C CYS A 89 6.46 -7.03 -9.15
N GLY A 90 6.99 -6.83 -10.36
CA GLY A 90 6.46 -7.41 -11.59
C GLY A 90 6.48 -8.94 -11.56
N LEU A 91 7.58 -9.55 -11.11
CA LEU A 91 7.69 -11.01 -10.99
C LEU A 91 6.70 -11.61 -9.97
N LEU A 92 6.26 -10.85 -8.96
CA LEU A 92 5.22 -11.30 -8.02
C LEU A 92 3.84 -11.47 -8.65
N PHE A 93 3.62 -11.04 -9.90
CA PHE A 93 2.41 -11.35 -10.67
C PHE A 93 2.42 -12.74 -11.35
N ILE A 94 3.54 -13.46 -11.34
CA ILE A 94 3.62 -14.80 -11.93
C ILE A 94 2.61 -15.77 -11.26
N PRO A 95 2.54 -15.89 -9.91
CA PRO A 95 1.59 -16.80 -9.26
C PRO A 95 0.13 -16.49 -9.59
N VAL A 96 -0.27 -15.20 -9.61
CA VAL A 96 -1.65 -14.82 -9.92
C VAL A 96 -2.03 -15.15 -11.36
N THR A 97 -1.07 -14.99 -12.28
CA THR A 97 -1.23 -15.33 -13.69
C THR A 97 -1.44 -16.84 -13.84
N ILE A 98 -0.58 -17.66 -13.22
CA ILE A 98 -0.71 -19.12 -13.23
C ILE A 98 -2.07 -19.57 -12.67
N HIS A 99 -2.48 -19.04 -11.51
CA HIS A 99 -3.77 -19.39 -10.91
C HIS A 99 -4.96 -18.98 -11.78
N SER A 100 -4.87 -17.83 -12.44
CA SER A 100 -5.94 -17.37 -13.32
C SER A 100 -6.05 -18.22 -14.60
N PHE A 101 -4.92 -18.64 -15.19
CA PHE A 101 -4.90 -19.61 -16.30
C PHE A 101 -5.47 -20.98 -15.89
N ARG A 102 -5.10 -21.50 -14.71
CA ARG A 102 -5.64 -22.77 -14.20
C ARG A 102 -7.16 -22.74 -14.10
N ARG A 103 -7.73 -21.62 -13.62
CA ARG A 103 -9.17 -21.45 -13.51
C ARG A 103 -9.87 -21.34 -14.86
N MET A 104 -9.27 -20.65 -15.84
CA MET A 104 -9.81 -20.62 -17.21
C MET A 104 -9.85 -22.03 -17.82
N ASN A 105 -8.86 -22.86 -17.51
CA ASN A 105 -8.84 -24.28 -17.88
C ASN A 105 -9.74 -25.18 -17.02
N GLY A 106 -10.72 -24.60 -16.31
CA GLY A 106 -11.71 -25.35 -15.50
C GLY A 106 -11.15 -26.02 -14.24
N LYS A 107 -9.88 -25.81 -13.88
CA LYS A 107 -9.29 -26.43 -12.68
C LYS A 107 -9.72 -25.68 -11.42
N ALA A 108 -10.16 -26.43 -10.41
CA ALA A 108 -10.49 -25.85 -9.10
C ALA A 108 -9.26 -25.20 -8.45
N ASP A 109 -9.45 -24.01 -7.89
CA ASP A 109 -8.40 -23.36 -7.12
C ASP A 109 -8.33 -23.93 -5.70
N LEU A 110 -7.10 -24.08 -5.22
CA LEU A 110 -6.84 -24.54 -3.86
C LEU A 110 -7.25 -23.47 -2.84
N PRO A 111 -7.78 -23.88 -1.68
CA PRO A 111 -7.98 -22.96 -0.57
C PRO A 111 -6.65 -22.35 -0.14
N ALA A 112 -6.69 -21.09 0.27
CA ALA A 112 -5.59 -20.36 0.84
C ALA A 112 -5.86 -20.16 2.33
N ALA A 113 -5.07 -20.83 3.15
CA ALA A 113 -5.00 -20.62 4.58
C ALA A 113 -3.54 -20.80 5.00
N LEU A 114 -3.08 -19.95 5.91
CA LEU A 114 -1.71 -20.02 6.40
C LEU A 114 -1.73 -20.35 7.88
N PRO A 115 -0.95 -21.34 8.34
CA PRO A 115 -0.83 -21.59 9.76
C PRO A 115 -0.21 -20.37 10.47
N PRO A 116 -0.53 -20.16 11.76
CA PRO A 116 0.18 -19.18 12.59
C PRO A 116 1.69 -19.41 12.56
N LEU A 117 2.46 -18.33 12.65
CA LEU A 117 3.92 -18.43 12.73
C LEU A 117 4.35 -19.09 14.04
N ARG A 118 5.36 -19.96 13.95
CA ARG A 118 6.08 -20.46 15.12
C ARG A 118 7.14 -19.43 15.54
N VAL A 119 7.42 -19.36 16.83
CA VAL A 119 8.42 -18.41 17.39
C VAL A 119 9.77 -18.54 16.68
N TRP A 120 10.25 -19.76 16.45
CA TRP A 120 11.50 -20.00 15.74
C TRP A 120 11.53 -19.44 14.32
N THR A 121 10.41 -19.53 13.58
CA THR A 121 10.32 -18.93 12.24
C THR A 121 10.40 -17.41 12.31
N ILE A 122 9.79 -16.78 13.32
CA ILE A 122 9.89 -15.33 13.55
C ILE A 122 11.35 -14.96 13.84
N LEU A 123 11.99 -15.66 14.77
CA LEU A 123 13.39 -15.41 15.15
C LEU A 123 14.34 -15.59 13.97
N SER A 124 14.16 -16.63 13.15
CA SER A 124 14.97 -16.84 11.94
C SER A 124 14.80 -15.71 10.92
N ILE A 125 13.57 -15.25 10.66
CA ILE A 125 13.34 -14.16 9.71
C ILE A 125 13.93 -12.85 10.24
N LEU A 126 13.78 -12.57 11.55
CA LEU A 126 14.37 -11.39 12.18
C LEU A 126 15.90 -11.44 12.14
N ALA A 127 16.52 -12.60 12.37
CA ALA A 127 17.97 -12.76 12.28
C ALA A 127 18.46 -12.48 10.86
N VAL A 128 17.81 -13.05 9.84
CA VAL A 128 18.16 -12.78 8.43
C VAL A 128 17.95 -11.30 8.08
N TRP A 129 16.88 -10.68 8.58
CA TRP A 129 16.62 -9.26 8.36
C TRP A 129 17.69 -8.37 9.00
N ILE A 130 18.11 -8.64 10.24
CA ILE A 130 19.18 -7.89 10.91
C ILE A 130 20.49 -8.03 10.12
N VAL A 131 20.84 -9.25 9.68
CA VAL A 131 22.03 -9.47 8.85
C VAL A 131 21.94 -8.70 7.53
N ALA A 132 20.80 -8.71 6.85
CA ALA A 132 20.60 -7.96 5.62
C ALA A 132 20.69 -6.44 5.84
N ALA A 133 20.14 -5.93 6.95
CA ALA A 133 20.18 -4.53 7.31
C ALA A 133 21.62 -4.05 7.60
N LEU A 134 22.37 -4.83 8.39
CA LEU A 134 23.77 -4.56 8.67
C LEU A 134 24.63 -4.66 7.40
N ALA A 135 24.38 -5.66 6.56
CA ALA A 135 25.07 -5.81 5.28
C ALA A 135 24.79 -4.61 4.37
N ALA A 136 23.54 -4.13 4.26
CA ALA A 136 23.21 -2.95 3.46
C ALA A 136 23.91 -1.70 3.98
N GLN A 137 23.93 -1.51 5.30
CA GLN A 137 24.62 -0.40 5.94
C GLN A 137 26.12 -0.41 5.63
N LEU A 138 26.77 -1.58 5.70
CA LEU A 138 28.20 -1.71 5.41
C LEU A 138 28.51 -1.53 3.92
N VAL A 139 27.71 -2.14 3.05
CA VAL A 139 27.86 -2.06 1.59
C VAL A 139 27.62 -0.65 1.08
N GLY A 140 26.75 0.13 1.72
CA GLY A 140 26.46 1.52 1.33
C GLY A 140 27.69 2.42 1.26
N TRP A 141 28.77 2.08 1.97
CA TRP A 141 30.04 2.83 1.97
C TRP A 141 31.03 2.42 0.87
N ILE A 142 30.71 1.40 0.06
CA ILE A 142 31.62 0.83 -0.94
C ILE A 142 31.22 1.32 -2.34
N SER A 143 32.19 1.68 -3.20
CA SER A 143 31.94 2.19 -4.56
C SER A 143 31.16 1.23 -5.48
N SER A 144 31.18 -0.08 -5.20
CA SER A 144 30.47 -1.12 -5.97
C SER A 144 29.15 -1.58 -5.31
N SER A 145 28.57 -0.74 -4.46
CA SER A 145 27.35 -1.05 -3.69
C SER A 145 26.14 -1.38 -4.56
N TRP A 146 26.11 -0.88 -5.80
CA TRP A 146 25.02 -1.03 -6.76
C TRP A 146 24.63 -2.48 -7.13
N ILE A 147 25.53 -3.46 -6.96
CA ILE A 147 25.21 -4.89 -7.19
C ILE A 147 24.45 -5.49 -6.01
N LEU A 148 24.90 -5.19 -4.80
CA LEU A 148 24.45 -5.86 -3.58
C LEU A 148 23.29 -5.13 -2.89
N LEU A 149 23.21 -3.80 -3.02
CA LEU A 149 22.13 -3.02 -2.40
C LEU A 149 20.73 -3.39 -2.89
N PRO A 150 20.46 -3.63 -4.19
CA PRO A 150 19.11 -3.99 -4.62
C PRO A 150 18.54 -5.27 -3.98
N PRO A 151 19.23 -6.43 -3.96
CA PRO A 151 18.72 -7.60 -3.27
C PRO A 151 18.66 -7.40 -1.74
N LEU A 152 19.58 -6.65 -1.15
CA LEU A 152 19.53 -6.33 0.29
C LEU A 152 18.35 -5.42 0.63
N ALA A 153 18.01 -4.45 -0.21
CA ALA A 153 16.82 -3.62 -0.06
C ALA A 153 15.54 -4.45 -0.13
N ALA A 154 15.47 -5.42 -1.05
CA ALA A 154 14.34 -6.33 -1.14
C ALA A 154 14.21 -7.24 0.08
N LEU A 155 15.31 -7.69 0.69
CA LEU A 155 15.27 -8.42 1.96
C LEU A 155 14.90 -7.50 3.13
N GLY A 156 15.48 -6.31 3.19
CA GLY A 156 15.27 -5.30 4.22
C GLY A 156 13.83 -4.82 4.31
N VAL A 157 13.12 -4.77 3.17
CA VAL A 157 11.70 -4.40 3.09
C VAL A 157 10.78 -5.63 3.07
N GLY A 158 11.11 -6.64 2.27
CA GLY A 158 10.24 -7.78 2.00
C GLY A 158 10.06 -8.71 3.22
N LEU A 159 11.12 -8.93 4.01
CA LEU A 159 11.04 -9.82 5.17
C LEU A 159 10.13 -9.26 6.29
N PRO A 160 10.25 -7.98 6.70
CA PRO A 160 9.32 -7.39 7.65
C PRO A 160 7.88 -7.39 7.13
N ILE A 161 7.65 -6.99 5.87
CA ILE A 161 6.30 -7.00 5.29
C ILE A 161 5.72 -8.41 5.30
N TYR A 162 6.53 -9.43 4.98
CA TYR A 162 6.10 -10.82 5.06
C TYR A 162 5.74 -11.23 6.50
N LEU A 163 6.54 -10.85 7.51
CA LEU A 163 6.23 -11.11 8.91
C LEU A 163 4.92 -10.44 9.34
N LEU A 164 4.72 -9.18 8.99
CA LEU A 164 3.50 -8.43 9.29
C LEU A 164 2.27 -9.06 8.62
N PHE A 165 2.38 -9.40 7.34
CA PHE A 165 1.36 -10.15 6.61
C PHE A 165 1.01 -11.46 7.34
N ARG A 166 2.00 -12.25 7.74
CA ARG A 166 1.79 -13.52 8.44
C ARG A 166 1.20 -13.33 9.84
N ALA A 167 1.61 -12.28 10.55
CA ALA A 167 1.04 -11.90 11.84
C ALA A 167 -0.44 -11.53 11.72
N GLY A 168 -0.80 -10.77 10.67
CA GLY A 168 -2.17 -10.35 10.40
C GLY A 168 -3.06 -11.43 9.76
N THR A 169 -2.52 -12.46 9.11
CA THR A 169 -3.32 -13.48 8.40
C THR A 169 -3.25 -14.89 8.96
N GLY A 170 -2.27 -15.21 9.81
CA GLY A 170 -2.11 -16.56 10.34
C GLY A 170 -3.43 -17.08 10.94
N GLY A 171 -3.74 -18.34 10.73
CA GLY A 171 -4.97 -18.99 11.21
C GLY A 171 -6.28 -18.47 10.62
N LEU A 172 -6.26 -17.55 9.66
CA LEU A 172 -7.45 -17.05 8.97
C LEU A 172 -7.53 -17.62 7.55
N GLY A 173 -8.77 -17.80 7.06
CA GLY A 173 -9.03 -18.17 5.67
C GLY A 173 -8.88 -16.97 4.74
N LEU A 174 -8.30 -17.18 3.57
CA LEU A 174 -8.11 -16.18 2.51
C LEU A 174 -8.99 -16.46 1.28
N GLY A 175 -9.90 -17.43 1.38
CA GLY A 175 -10.64 -17.95 0.23
C GLY A 175 -9.74 -18.82 -0.65
N SER A 176 -9.72 -18.57 -1.95
CA SER A 176 -8.86 -19.31 -2.90
C SER A 176 -7.51 -18.64 -3.09
N ARG A 177 -6.47 -19.40 -3.50
CA ARG A 177 -5.15 -18.84 -3.85
C ARG A 177 -5.23 -17.75 -4.90
N GLN A 178 -6.06 -17.95 -5.94
CA GLN A 178 -6.28 -16.90 -6.95
C GLN A 178 -6.81 -15.62 -6.31
N ARG A 179 -7.80 -15.72 -5.41
CA ARG A 179 -8.37 -14.54 -4.73
C ARG A 179 -7.29 -13.83 -3.90
N ALA A 180 -6.54 -14.56 -3.09
CA ALA A 180 -5.49 -14.00 -2.25
C ALA A 180 -4.45 -13.25 -3.10
N TRP A 181 -3.92 -13.89 -4.15
CA TRP A 181 -2.95 -13.29 -5.06
C TRP A 181 -3.51 -12.13 -5.88
N SER A 182 -4.79 -12.16 -6.22
CA SER A 182 -5.45 -11.05 -6.95
C SER A 182 -5.65 -9.84 -6.07
N VAL A 183 -6.03 -10.03 -4.80
CA VAL A 183 -6.15 -8.93 -3.84
C VAL A 183 -4.76 -8.38 -3.50
N PHE A 184 -3.75 -9.24 -3.38
CA PHE A 184 -2.35 -8.81 -3.25
C PHE A 184 -1.91 -7.94 -4.43
N GLY A 185 -2.10 -8.43 -5.68
CA GLY A 185 -1.73 -7.69 -6.88
C GLY A 185 -2.50 -6.38 -7.06
N LEU A 186 -3.78 -6.34 -6.70
CA LEU A 186 -4.58 -5.10 -6.68
C LEU A 186 -4.06 -4.10 -5.64
N GLY A 187 -3.69 -4.58 -4.45
CA GLY A 187 -3.05 -3.74 -3.43
C GLY A 187 -1.66 -3.25 -3.86
N LEU A 188 -0.90 -4.09 -4.58
CA LEU A 188 0.43 -3.78 -5.09
C LEU A 188 0.41 -2.74 -6.21
N THR A 189 -0.61 -2.71 -7.08
CA THR A 189 -0.63 -1.81 -8.25
C THR A 189 -1.83 -0.89 -8.32
N ALA A 190 -3.06 -1.39 -8.30
CA ALA A 190 -4.26 -0.53 -8.41
C ALA A 190 -4.40 0.42 -7.23
N GLY A 191 -4.08 -0.01 -6.01
CA GLY A 191 -4.10 0.87 -4.82
C GLY A 191 -3.21 2.11 -5.01
N PRO A 192 -1.88 1.94 -5.20
CA PRO A 192 -0.97 3.05 -5.47
C PRO A 192 -1.36 3.86 -6.71
N ALA A 193 -1.68 3.22 -7.84
CA ALA A 193 -2.02 3.94 -9.06
C ALA A 193 -3.26 4.84 -8.91
N LEU A 194 -4.30 4.36 -8.21
CA LEU A 194 -5.50 5.16 -7.94
C LEU A 194 -5.22 6.28 -6.95
N ALA A 195 -4.42 6.04 -5.91
CA ALA A 195 -4.02 7.07 -4.95
C ALA A 195 -3.22 8.17 -5.65
N SER A 196 -2.17 7.80 -6.40
CA SER A 196 -1.35 8.73 -7.16
C SER A 196 -2.14 9.52 -8.21
N ALA A 197 -3.17 8.94 -8.83
CA ALA A 197 -4.04 9.68 -9.75
C ALA A 197 -4.85 10.76 -9.03
N VAL A 198 -5.39 10.48 -7.84
CA VAL A 198 -6.11 11.46 -7.01
C VAL A 198 -5.16 12.54 -6.50
N GLU A 199 -3.97 12.16 -6.05
CA GLU A 199 -2.92 13.08 -5.61
C GLU A 199 -2.45 13.98 -6.75
N LEU A 200 -2.17 13.44 -7.93
CA LEU A 200 -1.78 14.22 -9.10
C LEU A 200 -2.86 15.24 -9.48
N ALA A 201 -4.14 14.84 -9.48
CA ALA A 201 -5.23 15.78 -9.73
C ALA A 201 -5.24 16.93 -8.70
N ALA A 202 -5.04 16.61 -7.42
CA ALA A 202 -4.96 17.62 -6.37
C ALA A 202 -3.75 18.53 -6.51
N TYR A 203 -2.58 17.98 -6.86
CA TYR A 203 -1.38 18.77 -7.12
C TYR A 203 -1.55 19.69 -8.33
N LEU A 204 -2.19 19.24 -9.41
CA LEU A 204 -2.49 20.07 -10.57
C LEU A 204 -3.43 21.23 -10.21
N VAL A 205 -4.45 20.97 -9.39
CA VAL A 205 -5.34 22.03 -8.88
C VAL A 205 -4.58 22.99 -7.98
N ALA A 206 -3.76 22.49 -7.05
CA ALA A 206 -2.95 23.32 -6.16
C ALA A 206 -1.94 24.18 -6.94
N LEU A 207 -1.32 23.63 -7.98
CA LEU A 207 -0.41 24.34 -8.87
C LEU A 207 -1.11 25.44 -9.67
N LEU A 208 -2.30 25.15 -10.21
CA LEU A 208 -3.12 26.14 -10.92
C LEU A 208 -3.54 27.29 -9.98
N VAL A 209 -4.02 26.97 -8.78
CA VAL A 209 -4.41 27.98 -7.80
C VAL A 209 -3.19 28.77 -7.31
N GLY A 210 -2.10 28.08 -6.99
CA GLY A 210 -0.86 28.70 -6.53
C GLY A 210 -0.24 29.63 -7.57
N SER A 211 -0.19 29.21 -8.84
CA SER A 211 0.29 30.06 -9.94
C SER A 211 -0.60 31.27 -10.17
N LEU A 212 -1.92 31.13 -10.10
CA LEU A 212 -2.85 32.25 -10.16
C LEU A 212 -2.63 33.23 -9.00
N LEU A 213 -2.49 32.73 -7.77
CA LEU A 213 -2.22 33.56 -6.61
C LEU A 213 -0.88 34.28 -6.72
N LEU A 214 0.17 33.63 -7.21
CA LEU A 214 1.46 34.27 -7.47
C LEU A 214 1.34 35.38 -8.53
N ALA A 215 0.62 35.12 -9.62
CA ALA A 215 0.43 36.09 -10.70
C ALA A 215 -0.38 37.33 -10.25
N LEU A 216 -1.30 37.16 -9.31
CA LEU A 216 -2.10 38.24 -8.74
C LEU A 216 -1.36 39.06 -7.67
N ASN A 217 -0.21 38.60 -7.18
CA ASN A 217 0.54 39.24 -6.10
C ASN A 217 1.98 39.56 -6.54
N PRO A 218 2.27 40.80 -7.01
CA PRO A 218 3.59 41.18 -7.51
C PRO A 218 4.74 40.94 -6.53
N GLU A 219 4.50 41.15 -5.23
CA GLU A 219 5.50 40.89 -4.18
C GLU A 219 5.86 39.40 -4.06
N TRP A 220 4.87 38.51 -4.15
CA TRP A 220 5.10 37.07 -4.07
C TRP A 220 5.80 36.56 -5.32
N LEU A 221 5.46 37.10 -6.49
CA LEU A 221 6.16 36.81 -7.73
C LEU A 221 7.63 37.22 -7.64
N ALA A 222 7.93 38.42 -7.13
CA ALA A 222 9.30 38.89 -6.93
C ALA A 222 10.06 37.96 -5.96
N ALA A 223 9.48 37.61 -4.82
CA ALA A 223 10.08 36.68 -3.86
C ALA A 223 10.31 35.29 -4.47
N PHE A 224 9.36 34.78 -5.25
CA PHE A 224 9.49 33.51 -5.96
C PHE A 224 10.62 33.54 -6.99
N THR A 225 10.72 34.60 -7.80
CA THR A 225 11.81 34.73 -8.79
C THR A 225 13.19 34.83 -8.12
N GLN A 226 13.29 35.51 -6.98
CA GLN A 226 14.53 35.57 -6.21
C GLN A 226 14.89 34.19 -5.65
N PHE A 227 13.92 33.47 -5.10
CA PHE A 227 14.14 32.11 -4.60
C PHE A 227 14.53 31.15 -5.73
N ALA A 228 13.88 31.23 -6.89
CA ALA A 228 14.23 30.43 -8.06
C ALA A 228 15.67 30.70 -8.53
N ALA A 229 16.09 31.98 -8.56
CA ALA A 229 17.46 32.34 -8.90
C ALA A 229 18.48 31.81 -7.86
N GLN A 230 18.13 31.77 -6.56
CA GLN A 230 18.98 31.16 -5.54
C GLN A 230 19.13 29.64 -5.74
N LEU A 231 18.05 28.96 -6.11
CA LEU A 231 18.07 27.52 -6.39
C LEU A 231 18.88 27.20 -7.65
N GLU A 232 18.75 28.01 -8.70
CA GLU A 232 19.51 27.83 -9.94
C GLU A 232 21.04 27.94 -9.72
N ASN A 233 21.45 28.80 -8.79
CA ASN A 233 22.85 28.99 -8.44
C ASN A 233 23.33 28.06 -7.30
N ALA A 234 22.46 27.18 -6.78
CA ALA A 234 22.84 26.26 -5.70
C ALA A 234 23.66 25.09 -6.25
N ALA A 235 24.90 24.97 -5.78
CA ALA A 235 25.83 23.91 -6.17
C ALA A 235 25.77 22.68 -5.24
N SER A 236 25.02 22.75 -4.12
CA SER A 236 24.89 21.65 -3.18
C SER A 236 23.49 21.56 -2.56
N MET A 237 23.12 20.36 -2.08
CA MET A 237 21.87 20.14 -1.34
C MET A 237 21.78 21.01 -0.08
N GLU A 238 22.90 21.25 0.60
CA GLU A 238 22.95 22.12 1.77
C GLU A 238 22.58 23.57 1.41
N GLN A 239 23.05 24.07 0.26
CA GLN A 239 22.68 25.40 -0.23
C GLN A 239 21.19 25.47 -0.60
N ILE A 240 20.65 24.43 -1.23
CA ILE A 240 19.22 24.31 -1.53
C ILE A 240 18.39 24.36 -0.25
N LEU A 241 18.74 23.55 0.76
CA LEU A 241 18.03 23.49 2.03
C LEU A 241 18.13 24.82 2.79
N THR A 242 19.29 25.46 2.78
CA THR A 242 19.51 26.76 3.42
C THR A 242 18.70 27.86 2.75
N ALA A 243 18.62 27.88 1.41
CA ALA A 243 17.79 28.82 0.66
C ALA A 243 16.29 28.58 0.89
N ALA A 244 15.87 27.32 1.01
CA ALA A 244 14.47 26.95 1.21
C ALA A 244 13.99 27.12 2.67
N ALA A 245 14.88 27.01 3.65
CA ALA A 245 14.54 26.99 5.07
C ALA A 245 13.69 28.19 5.54
N PRO A 246 13.96 29.45 5.16
CA PRO A 246 13.14 30.60 5.57
C PRO A 246 11.69 30.51 5.11
N TYR A 247 11.40 29.72 4.08
CA TYR A 247 10.05 29.49 3.56
C TYR A 247 9.42 28.25 4.17
N LEU A 248 10.17 27.14 4.22
CA LEU A 248 9.68 25.84 4.73
C LEU A 248 9.41 25.84 6.24
N THR A 249 10.05 26.73 6.99
CA THR A 249 9.86 26.86 8.44
C THR A 249 8.73 27.82 8.83
N LYS A 250 8.06 28.47 7.86
CA LYS A 250 6.92 29.35 8.14
C LYS A 250 5.73 28.53 8.66
N PRO A 251 5.06 28.94 9.75
CA PRO A 251 3.93 28.18 10.32
C PRO A 251 2.81 27.89 9.31
N ALA A 252 2.48 28.84 8.44
CA ALA A 252 1.47 28.65 7.40
C ALA A 252 1.86 27.59 6.36
N VAL A 253 3.13 27.53 5.97
CA VAL A 253 3.66 26.52 5.04
C VAL A 253 3.67 25.15 5.72
N ILE A 254 4.11 25.06 6.96
CA ILE A 254 4.06 23.82 7.75
C ILE A 254 2.62 23.33 7.88
N ALA A 255 1.67 24.21 8.21
CA ALA A 255 0.25 23.86 8.30
C ALA A 255 -0.32 23.36 6.97
N LEU A 256 0.06 23.99 5.84
CA LEU A 256 -0.34 23.55 4.50
C LEU A 256 0.22 22.17 4.15
N VAL A 257 1.51 21.94 4.43
CA VAL A 257 2.17 20.63 4.22
C VAL A 257 1.52 19.56 5.09
N LEU A 258 1.24 19.85 6.37
CA LEU A 258 0.53 18.93 7.26
C LEU A 258 -0.88 18.62 6.73
N LEU A 259 -1.63 19.63 6.27
CA LEU A 259 -2.97 19.39 5.70
C LEU A 259 -2.90 18.49 4.45
N ALA A 260 -1.95 18.75 3.56
CA ALA A 260 -1.78 17.94 2.36
C ALA A 260 -1.33 16.50 2.68
N VAL A 261 -0.24 16.35 3.42
CA VAL A 261 0.43 15.06 3.64
C VAL A 261 -0.24 14.23 4.73
N SER A 262 -0.81 14.86 5.76
CA SER A 262 -1.41 14.17 6.91
C SER A 262 -2.93 14.06 6.85
N VAL A 263 -3.61 14.73 5.93
CA VAL A 263 -5.07 14.63 5.80
C VAL A 263 -5.46 14.21 4.40
N PHE A 264 -5.09 15.00 3.38
CA PHE A 264 -5.55 14.77 2.01
C PHE A 264 -5.03 13.43 1.44
N ILE A 265 -3.72 13.19 1.54
CA ILE A 265 -3.11 11.94 1.05
C ILE A 265 -3.73 10.71 1.75
N PRO A 266 -3.76 10.61 3.09
CA PRO A 266 -4.41 9.51 3.79
C PRO A 266 -5.89 9.29 3.43
N LEU A 267 -6.66 10.35 3.19
CA LEU A 267 -8.06 10.23 2.73
C LEU A 267 -8.13 9.47 1.40
N ALA A 268 -7.34 9.87 0.42
CA ALA A 268 -7.32 9.22 -0.90
C ALA A 268 -6.84 7.78 -0.78
N GLU A 269 -5.69 7.57 -0.14
CA GLU A 269 -5.05 6.26 -0.06
C GLU A 269 -5.89 5.23 0.70
N GLU A 270 -6.38 5.56 1.89
CA GLU A 270 -7.10 4.59 2.73
C GLU A 270 -8.46 4.18 2.14
N LEU A 271 -9.01 5.00 1.23
CA LEU A 271 -10.21 4.67 0.48
C LEU A 271 -9.94 3.60 -0.61
N VAL A 272 -8.80 3.73 -1.32
CA VAL A 272 -8.49 2.92 -2.51
C VAL A 272 -7.62 1.69 -2.21
N LYS A 273 -6.79 1.72 -1.15
CA LYS A 273 -5.99 0.57 -0.69
C LYS A 273 -6.77 -0.76 -0.63
N PRO A 274 -8.01 -0.82 -0.11
CA PRO A 274 -8.80 -2.04 -0.07
C PRO A 274 -9.61 -2.30 -1.37
N VAL A 275 -9.22 -1.77 -2.54
CA VAL A 275 -9.94 -1.93 -3.82
C VAL A 275 -10.30 -3.39 -4.13
N GLY A 276 -9.40 -4.33 -3.84
CA GLY A 276 -9.65 -5.76 -4.03
C GLY A 276 -10.87 -6.27 -3.25
N ILE A 277 -11.16 -5.69 -2.08
CA ILE A 277 -12.29 -6.06 -1.23
C ILE A 277 -13.58 -5.38 -1.71
N TRP A 278 -13.51 -4.12 -2.16
CA TRP A 278 -14.64 -3.43 -2.79
C TRP A 278 -15.21 -4.23 -3.98
N LEU A 279 -14.33 -4.79 -4.81
CA LEU A 279 -14.70 -5.59 -5.98
C LEU A 279 -15.36 -6.95 -5.64
N LEU A 280 -15.28 -7.41 -4.39
CA LEU A 280 -15.90 -8.66 -3.94
C LEU A 280 -17.37 -8.53 -3.53
N ARG A 281 -18.01 -7.37 -3.71
CA ARG A 281 -19.43 -7.09 -3.36
C ARG A 281 -20.41 -8.22 -3.69
N LYS A 282 -20.25 -8.89 -4.84
CA LYS A 282 -21.20 -9.93 -5.32
C LYS A 282 -21.07 -11.27 -4.59
N ARG A 283 -19.92 -11.51 -3.95
CA ARG A 283 -19.66 -12.68 -3.09
C ARG A 283 -18.86 -12.17 -1.90
N PRO A 284 -19.52 -11.43 -0.99
CA PRO A 284 -18.82 -10.69 0.04
C PRO A 284 -18.12 -11.68 0.98
N PRO A 285 -16.86 -11.42 1.35
CA PRO A 285 -16.15 -12.25 2.31
C PRO A 285 -16.81 -12.17 3.69
N THR A 286 -16.54 -13.15 4.54
CA THR A 286 -16.78 -13.01 5.99
C THR A 286 -15.98 -11.83 6.55
N PRO A 287 -16.37 -11.21 7.68
CA PRO A 287 -15.58 -10.15 8.29
C PRO A 287 -14.12 -10.56 8.59
N GLN A 288 -13.90 -11.83 8.95
CA GLN A 288 -12.59 -12.41 9.19
C GLN A 288 -11.77 -12.53 7.89
N GLU A 289 -12.37 -13.08 6.83
CA GLU A 289 -11.73 -13.11 5.51
C GLU A 289 -11.50 -11.70 4.98
N GLY A 290 -12.42 -10.75 5.24
CA GLY A 290 -12.30 -9.35 4.86
C GLY A 290 -11.09 -8.69 5.51
N PHE A 291 -10.88 -8.92 6.81
CA PHE A 291 -9.67 -8.48 7.51
C PHE A 291 -8.42 -9.07 6.86
N ALA A 292 -8.38 -10.39 6.65
CA ALA A 292 -7.20 -11.07 6.14
C ALA A 292 -6.89 -10.68 4.68
N LEU A 293 -7.90 -10.49 3.84
CA LEU A 293 -7.75 -9.94 2.49
C LEU A 293 -7.30 -8.47 2.51
N GLY A 294 -7.79 -7.69 3.46
CA GLY A 294 -7.32 -6.32 3.71
C GLY A 294 -5.83 -6.28 4.08
N VAL A 295 -5.39 -7.13 5.00
CA VAL A 295 -3.98 -7.28 5.39
C VAL A 295 -3.11 -7.62 4.18
N ILE A 296 -3.57 -8.51 3.29
CA ILE A 296 -2.84 -8.86 2.05
C ILE A 296 -2.78 -7.68 1.08
N SER A 297 -3.89 -6.96 0.91
CA SER A 297 -3.94 -5.77 0.04
C SER A 297 -2.97 -4.70 0.55
N GLY A 298 -2.98 -4.43 1.86
CA GLY A 298 -2.07 -3.49 2.50
C GLY A 298 -0.60 -3.93 2.43
N ALA A 299 -0.32 -5.24 2.48
CA ALA A 299 1.03 -5.77 2.31
C ALA A 299 1.55 -5.57 0.88
N GLY A 300 0.68 -5.70 -0.13
CA GLY A 300 1.01 -5.32 -1.51
C GLY A 300 1.35 -3.85 -1.62
N PHE A 301 0.48 -2.97 -1.10
CA PHE A 301 0.69 -1.52 -1.13
C PHE A 301 2.02 -1.13 -0.45
N ALA A 302 2.21 -1.58 0.79
CA ALA A 302 3.40 -1.30 1.59
C ALA A 302 4.69 -1.78 0.92
N LEU A 303 4.63 -2.90 0.20
CA LEU A 303 5.80 -3.46 -0.48
C LEU A 303 6.26 -2.58 -1.63
N LEU A 304 5.35 -2.19 -2.53
CA LEU A 304 5.72 -1.33 -3.65
C LEU A 304 6.23 0.02 -3.15
N GLU A 305 5.46 0.66 -2.26
CA GLU A 305 5.80 1.99 -1.74
C GLU A 305 7.15 1.97 -1.02
N SER A 306 7.38 0.99 -0.14
CA SER A 306 8.63 0.90 0.61
C SER A 306 9.82 0.62 -0.31
N LEU A 307 9.68 -0.25 -1.31
CA LEU A 307 10.77 -0.55 -2.25
C LEU A 307 11.10 0.64 -3.16
N ILE A 308 10.09 1.38 -3.63
CA ILE A 308 10.31 2.62 -4.40
C ILE A 308 10.99 3.67 -3.51
N ALA A 309 10.56 3.83 -2.26
CA ALA A 309 11.16 4.76 -1.31
C ALA A 309 12.62 4.42 -0.97
N MET A 310 13.05 3.16 -1.12
CA MET A 310 14.46 2.81 -0.96
C MET A 310 15.35 3.40 -2.06
N ALA A 311 14.79 3.78 -3.23
CA ALA A 311 15.57 4.38 -4.31
C ALA A 311 16.10 5.79 -3.96
N SER A 312 15.46 6.48 -3.00
CA SER A 312 15.89 7.79 -2.49
C SER A 312 16.64 7.68 -1.15
N SER A 313 17.25 6.52 -0.86
CA SER A 313 18.03 6.31 0.37
C SER A 313 19.51 6.48 0.08
N ASP A 314 20.17 7.38 0.82
CA ASP A 314 21.50 7.86 0.44
C ASP A 314 22.63 7.13 1.19
N SER A 315 22.45 6.83 2.49
CA SER A 315 23.47 6.13 3.29
C SER A 315 22.99 5.49 4.60
N ASP A 316 21.89 5.96 5.20
CA ASP A 316 21.36 5.42 6.47
C ASP A 316 20.36 4.27 6.28
N TRP A 317 20.83 3.19 5.65
CA TRP A 317 20.02 2.02 5.30
C TRP A 317 19.30 1.39 6.51
N GLY A 318 19.95 1.33 7.67
CA GLY A 318 19.33 0.78 8.89
C GLY A 318 18.12 1.60 9.36
N VAL A 319 18.25 2.92 9.37
CA VAL A 319 17.16 3.84 9.76
C VAL A 319 16.06 3.83 8.71
N ALA A 320 16.42 3.82 7.43
CA ALA A 320 15.48 3.72 6.31
C ALA A 320 14.64 2.44 6.41
N PHE A 321 15.26 1.28 6.66
CA PHE A 321 14.53 0.03 6.86
C PHE A 321 13.60 0.08 8.08
N LEU A 322 14.05 0.59 9.21
CA LEU A 322 13.19 0.74 10.40
C LEU A 322 11.98 1.64 10.11
N ALA A 323 12.18 2.75 9.40
CA ALA A 323 11.09 3.62 8.98
C ALA A 323 10.10 2.89 8.05
N ARG A 324 10.59 2.05 7.12
CA ARG A 324 9.73 1.22 6.24
C ARG A 324 8.97 0.15 7.02
N VAL A 325 9.57 -0.48 8.04
CA VAL A 325 8.85 -1.42 8.92
C VAL A 325 7.68 -0.72 9.61
N GLY A 326 7.93 0.46 10.17
CA GLY A 326 6.88 1.24 10.85
C GLY A 326 5.74 1.66 9.91
N GLY A 327 6.05 2.21 8.75
CA GLY A 327 5.04 2.56 7.74
C GLY A 327 4.25 1.32 7.27
N GLY A 328 4.96 0.21 7.01
CA GLY A 328 4.35 -1.06 6.63
C GLY A 328 3.35 -1.59 7.66
N VAL A 329 3.61 -1.44 8.96
CA VAL A 329 2.64 -1.78 10.01
C VAL A 329 1.34 -1.00 9.83
N ILE A 330 1.42 0.31 9.59
CA ILE A 330 0.26 1.19 9.46
C ILE A 330 -0.54 0.82 8.21
N HIS A 331 0.10 0.69 7.05
CA HIS A 331 -0.59 0.30 5.81
C HIS A 331 -1.30 -1.05 5.93
N ILE A 332 -0.62 -2.05 6.52
CA ILE A 332 -1.16 -3.41 6.65
C ILE A 332 -2.32 -3.45 7.65
N LEU A 333 -2.16 -2.82 8.81
CA LEU A 333 -3.20 -2.74 9.83
C LEU A 333 -4.43 -2.00 9.29
N ASN A 334 -4.24 -0.80 8.77
CA ASN A 334 -5.32 0.06 8.30
C ASN A 334 -6.12 -0.60 7.19
N THR A 335 -5.43 -1.17 6.20
CA THR A 335 -6.10 -1.88 5.10
C THR A 335 -6.81 -3.14 5.62
N GLY A 336 -6.25 -3.82 6.62
CA GLY A 336 -6.92 -4.91 7.33
C GLY A 336 -8.22 -4.47 8.00
N LEU A 337 -8.18 -3.39 8.80
CA LEU A 337 -9.36 -2.83 9.46
C LEU A 337 -10.43 -2.39 8.44
N MET A 338 -10.02 -1.75 7.35
CA MET A 338 -10.92 -1.39 6.26
C MET A 338 -11.51 -2.63 5.58
N GLY A 339 -10.72 -3.66 5.30
CA GLY A 339 -11.21 -4.93 4.76
C GLY A 339 -12.27 -5.57 5.66
N TRP A 340 -12.06 -5.56 6.98
CA TRP A 340 -13.06 -5.99 7.96
C TRP A 340 -14.35 -5.15 7.90
N ALA A 341 -14.20 -3.82 7.84
CA ALA A 341 -15.33 -2.90 7.85
C ALA A 341 -16.15 -2.98 6.56
N ILE A 342 -15.50 -3.10 5.40
CA ILE A 342 -16.15 -3.29 4.09
C ILE A 342 -16.88 -4.63 4.05
N ALA A 343 -16.25 -5.73 4.47
CA ALA A 343 -16.88 -7.04 4.53
C ALA A 343 -18.09 -7.06 5.47
N SER A 344 -17.96 -6.42 6.63
CA SER A 344 -19.06 -6.20 7.57
C SER A 344 -20.21 -5.40 6.95
N PHE A 345 -19.88 -4.31 6.25
CA PHE A 345 -20.86 -3.46 5.59
C PHE A 345 -21.65 -4.23 4.53
N TRP A 346 -20.99 -5.08 3.74
CA TRP A 346 -21.71 -5.86 2.73
C TRP A 346 -22.74 -6.84 3.31
N LYS A 347 -22.45 -7.39 4.50
CA LYS A 347 -23.35 -8.30 5.21
C LYS A 347 -24.45 -7.59 5.99
N GLU A 348 -24.08 -6.58 6.77
CA GLU A 348 -24.97 -5.95 7.76
C GLU A 348 -25.63 -4.66 7.25
N ARG A 349 -25.12 -4.08 6.15
CA ARG A 349 -25.55 -2.78 5.59
C ARG A 349 -25.46 -1.59 6.55
N ARG A 350 -24.70 -1.71 7.64
CA ARG A 350 -24.50 -0.67 8.65
C ARG A 350 -23.34 0.26 8.26
N PHE A 351 -23.67 1.41 7.68
CA PHE A 351 -22.68 2.40 7.24
C PHE A 351 -21.85 3.00 8.38
N GLY A 352 -22.43 3.17 9.58
CA GLY A 352 -21.74 3.79 10.72
C GLY A 352 -20.51 3.02 11.22
N ARG A 353 -20.39 1.70 10.96
CA ARG A 353 -19.14 0.96 11.22
C ARG A 353 -18.07 1.31 10.20
N LEU A 354 -18.43 1.31 8.92
CA LEU A 354 -17.53 1.66 7.83
C LEU A 354 -16.99 3.08 7.99
N ALA A 355 -17.85 4.06 8.22
CA ALA A 355 -17.45 5.46 8.37
C ALA A 355 -16.49 5.69 9.56
N ARG A 356 -16.77 5.08 10.72
CA ARG A 356 -15.89 5.19 11.90
C ARG A 356 -14.55 4.50 11.69
N THR A 357 -14.54 3.31 11.08
CA THR A 357 -13.28 2.65 10.74
C THR A 357 -12.48 3.45 9.74
N TYR A 358 -13.12 4.01 8.72
CA TYR A 358 -12.47 4.88 7.74
C TYR A 358 -11.84 6.11 8.41
N GLY A 359 -12.59 6.82 9.26
CA GLY A 359 -12.06 7.94 10.03
C GLY A 359 -10.87 7.55 10.93
N LEU A 360 -10.93 6.38 11.58
CA LEU A 360 -9.83 5.85 12.39
C LEU A 360 -8.57 5.58 11.54
N VAL A 361 -8.69 4.88 10.42
CA VAL A 361 -7.52 4.54 9.61
C VAL A 361 -6.89 5.76 8.95
N VAL A 362 -7.71 6.72 8.51
CA VAL A 362 -7.24 8.02 8.00
C VAL A 362 -6.50 8.77 9.10
N PHE A 363 -7.05 8.79 10.32
CA PHE A 363 -6.37 9.42 11.46
C PHE A 363 -5.04 8.75 11.79
N LEU A 364 -4.97 7.42 11.85
CA LEU A 364 -3.73 6.70 12.16
C LEU A 364 -2.65 6.93 11.09
N HIS A 365 -3.03 6.87 9.81
CA HIS A 365 -2.10 7.13 8.72
C HIS A 365 -1.70 8.62 8.68
N GLY A 366 -2.65 9.52 8.87
CA GLY A 366 -2.40 10.95 8.98
C GLY A 366 -1.46 11.31 10.12
N LEU A 367 -1.62 10.67 11.28
CA LEU A 367 -0.74 10.85 12.42
C LEU A 367 0.68 10.36 12.12
N TRP A 368 0.84 9.21 11.47
CA TRP A 368 2.14 8.72 11.00
C TRP A 368 2.81 9.77 10.11
N ASN A 369 2.10 10.26 9.10
CA ASN A 369 2.59 11.27 8.17
C ASN A 369 2.92 12.61 8.87
N ALA A 370 2.08 13.05 9.81
CA ALA A 370 2.31 14.28 10.57
C ALA A 370 3.62 14.20 11.37
N LEU A 371 3.86 13.07 12.04
CA LEU A 371 5.09 12.86 12.81
C LEU A 371 6.32 12.79 11.88
N THR A 372 6.20 12.19 10.69
CA THR A 372 7.28 12.23 9.69
C THR A 372 7.59 13.66 9.24
N VAL A 373 6.57 14.46 8.90
CA VAL A 373 6.74 15.88 8.54
C VAL A 373 7.38 16.66 9.68
N LEU A 374 6.92 16.48 10.91
CA LEU A 374 7.46 17.17 12.09
C LEU A 374 8.91 16.75 12.41
N THR A 375 9.29 15.51 12.11
CA THR A 375 10.69 15.06 12.19
C THR A 375 11.56 15.85 11.21
N VAL A 376 11.12 15.97 9.96
CA VAL A 376 11.85 16.72 8.91
C VAL A 376 11.93 18.21 9.24
N VAL A 377 10.81 18.82 9.65
CA VAL A 377 10.77 20.24 10.04
C VAL A 377 11.66 20.50 11.25
N GLY A 378 11.59 19.63 12.27
CA GLY A 378 12.45 19.72 13.45
C GLY A 378 13.93 19.63 13.10
N GLY A 379 14.31 18.67 12.26
CA GLY A 379 15.67 18.51 11.76
C GLY A 379 16.17 19.71 10.96
N LEU A 380 15.34 20.25 10.06
CA LEU A 380 15.68 21.44 9.28
C LEU A 380 15.96 22.66 10.16
N ARG A 381 15.12 22.87 11.19
CA ARG A 381 15.31 23.97 12.15
C ARG A 381 16.63 23.88 12.92
N VAL A 382 17.00 22.68 13.33
CA VAL A 382 18.28 22.41 14.01
C VAL A 382 19.44 22.67 13.05
N LEU A 383 19.36 22.19 11.81
CA LEU A 383 20.39 22.37 10.78
C LEU A 383 20.64 23.86 10.49
N THR A 384 19.58 24.67 10.42
CA THR A 384 19.68 26.10 10.05
C THR A 384 20.02 27.03 11.22
N SER A 385 20.17 26.47 12.43
CA SER A 385 20.50 27.22 13.65
C SER A 385 21.83 26.76 14.28
N PRO A 386 22.94 26.62 13.52
CA PRO A 386 24.13 25.89 13.98
C PRO A 386 24.84 26.50 15.20
N ASN A 387 24.66 27.80 15.44
CA ASN A 387 25.31 28.53 16.52
C ASN A 387 24.43 28.67 17.78
N GLN A 388 23.24 28.07 17.80
CA GLN A 388 22.31 28.11 18.92
C GLN A 388 21.60 26.76 19.10
N MET A 389 21.36 26.35 20.34
CA MET A 389 20.52 25.17 20.56
C MET A 389 19.05 25.50 20.26
N ASP A 390 18.53 25.08 19.10
CA ASP A 390 17.09 25.10 18.82
C ASP A 390 16.39 23.97 19.59
N LEU A 391 16.02 24.28 20.83
CA LEU A 391 15.29 23.37 21.72
C LEU A 391 13.94 22.95 21.13
N LEU A 392 13.26 23.83 20.40
CA LEU A 392 11.97 23.52 19.78
C LEU A 392 12.16 22.52 18.64
N GLY A 393 13.12 22.77 17.74
CA GLY A 393 13.44 21.86 16.63
C GLY A 393 13.87 20.48 17.13
N SER A 394 14.77 20.45 18.12
CA SER A 394 15.23 19.21 18.76
C SER A 394 14.09 18.46 19.45
N GLY A 395 13.23 19.17 20.18
CA GLY A 395 12.06 18.62 20.86
C GLY A 395 11.02 18.05 19.88
N MET A 396 10.72 18.78 18.80
CA MET A 396 9.84 18.33 17.72
C MET A 396 10.35 17.04 17.08
N MET A 397 11.64 16.99 16.74
CA MET A 397 12.28 15.81 16.13
C MET A 397 12.22 14.60 17.07
N MET A 398 12.65 14.76 18.32
CA MET A 398 12.65 13.67 19.31
C MET A 398 11.24 13.16 19.61
N ALA A 399 10.29 14.06 19.90
CA ALA A 399 8.91 13.69 20.18
C ALA A 399 8.27 12.97 18.98
N SER A 400 8.59 13.40 17.75
CA SER A 400 8.07 12.78 16.54
C SER A 400 8.64 11.38 16.32
N ILE A 401 9.94 11.17 16.53
CA ILE A 401 10.58 9.84 16.43
C ILE A 401 10.00 8.89 17.47
N LEU A 402 9.86 9.33 18.72
CA LEU A 402 9.23 8.53 19.77
C LEU A 402 7.76 8.22 19.46
N GLY A 403 7.03 9.20 18.92
CA GLY A 403 5.65 9.03 18.44
C GLY A 403 5.53 7.99 17.33
N LEU A 404 6.43 8.03 16.33
CA LEU A 404 6.49 7.04 15.25
C LEU A 404 6.77 5.64 15.80
N GLY A 405 7.73 5.53 16.73
CA GLY A 405 8.04 4.26 17.40
C GLY A 405 6.83 3.72 18.18
N ALA A 406 6.15 4.56 18.95
CA ALA A 406 4.95 4.19 19.69
C ALA A 406 3.80 3.76 18.75
N LEU A 407 3.61 4.48 17.64
CA LEU A 407 2.57 4.17 16.66
C LEU A 407 2.86 2.86 15.91
N ALA A 408 4.12 2.59 15.56
CA ALA A 408 4.54 1.32 14.97
C ALA A 408 4.33 0.13 15.93
N VAL A 409 4.77 0.25 17.19
CA VAL A 409 4.60 -0.81 18.20
C VAL A 409 3.11 -1.03 18.51
N GLY A 410 2.35 0.06 18.73
CA GLY A 410 0.91 0.00 18.97
C GLY A 410 0.15 -0.60 17.80
N GLY A 411 0.52 -0.24 16.57
CA GLY A 411 -0.04 -0.82 15.35
C GLY A 411 0.24 -2.31 15.21
N LEU A 412 1.46 -2.76 15.54
CA LEU A 412 1.82 -4.17 15.50
C LEU A 412 1.02 -4.97 16.53
N ILE A 413 0.92 -4.46 17.77
CA ILE A 413 0.10 -5.06 18.82
C ILE A 413 -1.36 -5.13 18.35
N ALA A 414 -1.90 -4.05 17.81
CA ALA A 414 -3.27 -4.01 17.30
C ALA A 414 -3.50 -5.05 16.17
N LEU A 415 -2.57 -5.17 15.22
CA LEU A 415 -2.64 -6.14 14.13
C LEU A 415 -2.72 -7.58 14.67
N VAL A 416 -1.83 -7.94 15.60
CA VAL A 416 -1.79 -9.27 16.24
C VAL A 416 -3.05 -9.53 17.05
N VAL A 417 -3.43 -8.59 17.92
CA VAL A 417 -4.63 -8.72 18.78
C VAL A 417 -5.89 -8.86 17.93
N PHE A 418 -6.02 -8.09 16.86
CA PHE A 418 -7.17 -8.18 15.97
C PHE A 418 -7.23 -9.53 15.25
N ASN A 419 -6.09 -10.03 14.77
CA ASN A 419 -6.01 -11.39 14.19
C ASN A 419 -6.45 -12.46 15.21
N LEU A 420 -5.92 -12.42 16.44
CA LEU A 420 -6.27 -13.38 17.50
C LEU A 420 -7.76 -13.36 17.84
N ARG A 421 -8.36 -12.17 17.94
CA ARG A 421 -9.81 -11.99 18.17
C ARG A 421 -10.65 -12.52 17.02
N MET A 422 -10.17 -12.43 15.78
CA MET A 422 -10.88 -13.01 14.63
C MET A 422 -10.83 -14.53 14.61
N ARG A 423 -9.73 -15.14 15.09
CA ARG A 423 -9.61 -16.60 15.22
C ARG A 423 -10.56 -17.17 16.29
N SER A 424 -10.63 -16.55 17.47
CA SER A 424 -11.49 -17.06 18.56
C SER A 424 -12.97 -17.07 18.18
N LYS A 425 -13.42 -16.09 17.39
CA LYS A 425 -14.78 -16.06 16.83
C LYS A 425 -15.06 -17.23 15.88
N ILE A 426 -14.06 -17.74 15.16
CA ILE A 426 -14.22 -18.93 14.29
C ILE A 426 -14.41 -20.19 15.15
N LEU A 427 -13.58 -20.37 16.18
CA LEU A 427 -13.64 -21.54 17.07
C LEU A 427 -14.97 -21.62 17.83
N THR A 428 -15.48 -20.48 18.30
CA THR A 428 -16.78 -20.39 18.99
C THR A 428 -17.97 -20.64 18.06
N THR A 429 -17.90 -20.22 16.79
CA THR A 429 -18.97 -20.47 15.80
C THR A 429 -19.02 -21.95 15.36
N ASN A 430 -17.86 -22.63 15.34
CA ASN A 430 -17.76 -24.03 14.90
C ASN A 430 -17.96 -25.06 16.02
N GLY A 431 -18.40 -24.65 17.22
CA GLY A 431 -18.89 -25.60 18.23
C GLY A 431 -17.82 -26.46 18.91
N GLN A 432 -16.57 -26.00 19.03
CA GLN A 432 -15.62 -26.60 19.97
C GLN A 432 -15.20 -25.55 21.00
N ARG A 433 -15.87 -25.57 22.15
CA ARG A 433 -15.19 -25.28 23.42
C ARG A 433 -14.14 -26.37 23.57
N ILE A 434 -12.90 -26.06 23.22
CA ILE A 434 -11.78 -26.82 23.77
C ILE A 434 -11.69 -26.30 25.20
N ASN A 435 -12.19 -27.10 26.14
CA ASN A 435 -12.03 -26.85 27.56
C ASN A 435 -10.54 -26.71 27.88
N GLU A 436 -10.32 -25.85 28.87
CA GLU A 436 -9.08 -25.41 29.54
C GLU A 436 -7.89 -26.37 29.53
#